data_AF-A0A924CHR8-F1
#
_entry.id   AF-A0A924CHR8-F1
#
_cell.length_a   1.000
_cell.length_b   1.000
_cell.length_c   1.000
_cell.angle_alpha   90.00
_cell.angle_beta   90.00
_cell.angle_gamma   90.00
#
_symmetry.space_group_name_H-M   'P 1'
#
loop_
_entity.id
_entity.type
_entity.pdbx_description
1 polymer ?
#
loop_
_entity_poly.entity_id
_entity_poly.type
_entity_poly.pdbx_seq_one_letter_code
_entity_poly.pdbx_strand_id
1 'polypeptide(L)'
;MNDMYHEHEKQQIEVPDPYHPHFDSDATLNAVTTPPVKKNKKWLILACLCILFLILLGLGAWYVIQSLNKPDQPNSTATTKPVVKAESNVKQYGNKYANGLLPVGDGKYKTDSPAKGYIYTCRAITTEQGGAGTRGSWFGDDNTHWDMNKKPTVSGNVSWEQKLSITVGDGMRVITTNSLPAHHTGIFPISASDLVHAYDANPNTISAQSLAYTSDANPIE
;
A
#
# COMPACT_ATOMS: atom_id res chain seq x y z
N MET A 1 -9.53 46.37 46.89
CA MET A 1 -9.37 47.14 45.64
C MET A 1 -9.96 46.26 44.54
N ASN A 2 -11.03 46.77 43.94
CA ASN A 2 -12.10 46.16 43.16
C ASN A 2 -11.87 44.88 42.33
N ASP A 3 -12.91 44.04 42.39
CA ASP A 3 -13.41 43.15 41.33
C ASP A 3 -13.55 43.85 39.97
N MET A 4 -13.20 43.15 38.89
CA MET A 4 -13.86 43.32 37.59
C MET A 4 -13.82 42.01 36.80
N TYR A 5 -14.96 41.34 36.79
CA TYR A 5 -15.33 40.34 35.79
C TYR A 5 -15.69 41.06 34.49
N HIS A 6 -15.15 40.60 33.36
CA HIS A 6 -15.66 40.94 32.03
C HIS A 6 -16.27 39.68 31.39
N GLU A 7 -17.60 39.68 31.31
CA GLU A 7 -18.38 38.78 30.45
C GLU A 7 -18.10 39.11 28.98
N HIS A 8 -17.73 38.09 28.21
CA HIS A 8 -17.74 38.15 26.75
C HIS A 8 -19.05 37.57 26.24
N GLU A 9 -19.88 38.48 25.71
CA GLU A 9 -21.13 38.21 25.01
C GLU A 9 -20.87 37.41 23.73
N LYS A 10 -21.48 36.22 23.61
CA LYS A 10 -21.45 35.40 22.39
C LYS A 10 -22.54 35.89 21.44
N GLN A 11 -22.17 36.58 20.37
CA GLN A 11 -23.06 36.81 19.22
C GLN A 11 -23.28 35.49 18.47
N GLN A 12 -24.56 35.10 18.34
CA GLN A 12 -24.97 34.00 17.47
C GLN A 12 -25.05 34.50 16.02
N ILE A 13 -24.34 33.83 15.13
CA ILE A 13 -24.39 34.06 13.68
C ILE A 13 -25.45 33.10 13.13
N GLU A 14 -26.55 33.67 12.63
CA GLU A 14 -27.64 32.96 11.99
C GLU A 14 -27.22 32.56 10.56
N VAL A 15 -27.21 31.26 10.28
CA VAL A 15 -26.87 30.69 8.97
C VAL A 15 -28.15 30.63 8.13
N PRO A 16 -28.22 31.24 6.94
CA PRO A 16 -29.41 31.19 6.10
C PRO A 16 -29.64 29.81 5.48
N ASP A 17 -30.91 29.41 5.46
CA ASP A 17 -31.42 28.12 4.97
C ASP A 17 -31.09 27.86 3.48
N PRO A 18 -30.77 26.61 3.09
CA PRO A 18 -30.50 26.26 1.70
C PRO A 18 -31.79 26.21 0.86
N TYR A 19 -31.72 26.87 -0.29
CA TYR A 19 -32.73 26.95 -1.34
C TYR A 19 -33.16 25.56 -1.85
N HIS A 20 -34.44 25.21 -1.68
CA HIS A 20 -35.09 24.04 -2.27
C HIS A 20 -35.77 24.42 -3.61
N PRO A 21 -35.34 23.88 -4.76
CA PRO A 21 -36.09 24.04 -6.00
C PRO A 21 -37.32 23.12 -6.03
N HIS A 22 -38.49 23.74 -6.22
CA HIS A 22 -39.75 23.07 -6.54
C HIS A 22 -39.66 22.45 -7.95
N PHE A 23 -39.87 21.14 -8.05
CA PHE A 23 -39.99 20.42 -9.32
C PHE A 23 -41.48 20.20 -9.60
N ASP A 24 -42.01 20.90 -10.61
CA ASP A 24 -43.36 20.66 -11.13
C ASP A 24 -43.38 19.34 -11.91
N SER A 25 -44.21 18.40 -11.45
CA SER A 25 -44.48 17.14 -12.12
C SER A 25 -45.86 17.18 -12.76
N ASP A 26 -45.97 17.69 -13.99
CA ASP A 26 -47.17 17.46 -14.82
C ASP A 26 -46.78 17.37 -16.30
N ALA A 27 -46.57 16.14 -16.76
CA ALA A 27 -46.54 15.79 -18.17
C ALA A 27 -47.26 14.45 -18.36
N THR A 28 -48.57 14.50 -18.56
CA THR A 28 -49.40 13.36 -18.93
C THR A 28 -49.07 12.90 -20.36
N LEU A 29 -48.46 11.73 -20.49
CA LEU A 29 -48.16 11.07 -21.76
C LEU A 29 -49.39 10.27 -22.23
N ASN A 30 -50.04 10.72 -23.30
CA ASN A 30 -51.15 10.01 -23.94
C ASN A 30 -50.63 8.77 -24.68
N ALA A 31 -51.12 7.59 -24.29
CA ALA A 31 -50.77 6.31 -24.91
C ALA A 31 -51.57 6.08 -26.19
N VAL A 32 -50.87 6.05 -27.34
CA VAL A 32 -51.41 5.59 -28.62
C VAL A 32 -51.32 4.07 -28.67
N THR A 33 -52.47 3.39 -28.57
CA THR A 33 -52.56 1.93 -28.73
C THR A 33 -52.58 1.56 -30.22
N THR A 34 -51.55 0.84 -30.67
CA THR A 34 -51.50 0.22 -32.00
C THR A 34 -52.07 -1.21 -31.97
N PRO A 35 -52.69 -1.68 -33.06
CA PRO A 35 -53.35 -2.99 -33.10
C PRO A 35 -52.36 -4.17 -33.04
N PRO A 36 -52.77 -5.32 -32.50
CA PRO A 36 -51.90 -6.47 -32.30
C PRO A 36 -51.56 -7.15 -33.64
N VAL A 37 -50.32 -6.97 -34.10
CA VAL A 37 -49.75 -7.74 -35.21
C VAL A 37 -49.46 -9.16 -34.73
N LYS A 38 -50.11 -10.15 -35.35
CA LYS A 38 -49.89 -11.58 -35.09
C LYS A 38 -48.49 -11.97 -35.59
N LYS A 39 -47.47 -11.85 -34.72
CA LYS A 39 -46.07 -12.15 -35.04
C LYS A 39 -45.84 -13.66 -35.16
N ASN A 40 -45.39 -14.10 -36.34
CA ASN A 40 -44.99 -15.48 -36.60
C ASN A 40 -43.69 -15.81 -35.83
N LYS A 41 -43.84 -16.42 -34.64
CA LYS A 41 -42.76 -16.75 -33.70
C LYS A 41 -41.62 -17.60 -34.31
N LYS A 42 -41.86 -18.26 -35.44
CA LYS A 42 -40.86 -19.07 -36.16
C LYS A 42 -39.68 -18.23 -36.69
N TRP A 43 -39.93 -16.98 -37.11
CA TRP A 43 -38.86 -16.11 -37.61
C TRP A 43 -37.95 -15.59 -36.48
N LEU A 44 -38.51 -15.35 -35.29
CA LEU A 44 -37.74 -14.97 -34.10
C LEU A 44 -36.79 -16.10 -33.65
N ILE A 45 -37.25 -17.35 -33.65
CA ILE A 45 -36.41 -18.49 -33.27
C ILE A 45 -35.25 -18.66 -34.27
N LEU A 46 -35.52 -18.55 -35.57
CA LEU A 46 -34.49 -18.65 -36.59
C LEU A 46 -33.47 -17.50 -36.50
N ALA A 47 -33.94 -16.27 -36.24
CA ALA A 47 -33.07 -15.11 -36.03
C ALA A 47 -32.18 -15.28 -34.78
N CYS A 48 -32.74 -15.77 -33.66
CA CYS A 48 -31.96 -16.06 -32.46
C CYS A 48 -30.89 -17.13 -32.71
N LEU A 49 -31.20 -18.22 -33.43
CA LEU A 49 -30.22 -19.26 -33.76
C LEU A 49 -29.11 -18.74 -34.68
N CYS A 50 -29.43 -17.91 -35.68
CA CYS A 50 -28.43 -17.27 -36.53
C CYS A 50 -27.51 -16.33 -35.75
N ILE A 51 -28.07 -15.51 -34.84
CA ILE A 51 -27.28 -14.61 -33.99
C ILE A 51 -26.35 -15.41 -33.08
N LEU A 52 -26.84 -16.48 -32.46
CA LEU A 52 -26.06 -17.31 -31.55
C LEU A 52 -24.92 -18.04 -32.28
N PHE A 53 -25.16 -18.50 -33.52
CA PHE A 53 -24.12 -19.08 -34.38
C PHE A 53 -23.04 -18.05 -34.75
N LEU A 54 -23.42 -16.82 -35.11
CA LEU A 54 -22.47 -15.75 -35.42
C LEU A 54 -21.61 -15.35 -34.20
N ILE A 55 -22.20 -15.33 -33.00
CA ILE A 55 -21.46 -15.08 -31.75
C ILE A 55 -20.44 -16.19 -31.50
N LEU A 56 -20.81 -17.46 -31.69
CA LEU A 56 -19.89 -18.59 -31.51
C LEU A 56 -18.73 -18.56 -32.51
N LEU A 57 -19.00 -18.20 -33.77
CA LEU A 57 -17.94 -18.00 -34.77
C LEU A 57 -17.01 -16.84 -34.41
N GLY A 58 -17.57 -15.72 -33.92
CA GLY A 58 -16.79 -14.56 -33.47
C GLY A 58 -15.88 -14.89 -32.28
N LEU A 59 -16.40 -15.60 -31.28
CA LEU A 59 -15.62 -16.03 -30.12
C LEU A 59 -14.54 -17.06 -30.50
N GLY A 60 -14.85 -17.99 -31.41
CA GLY A 60 -13.87 -18.95 -31.93
C GLY A 60 -12.73 -18.25 -32.68
N ALA A 61 -13.05 -17.31 -33.57
CA ALA A 61 -12.05 -16.52 -34.29
C ALA A 61 -11.19 -15.67 -33.34
N TRP A 62 -11.80 -15.04 -32.33
CA TRP A 62 -11.06 -14.29 -31.31
C TRP A 62 -10.11 -15.20 -30.51
N TYR A 63 -10.56 -16.39 -30.10
CA TYR A 63 -9.72 -17.35 -29.37
C TYR A 63 -8.50 -17.79 -30.20
N VAL A 64 -8.69 -18.05 -31.49
CA VAL A 64 -7.59 -18.40 -32.41
C VAL A 64 -6.61 -17.24 -32.56
N ILE A 65 -7.08 -16.00 -32.72
CA ILE A 65 -6.22 -14.81 -32.82
C ILE A 65 -5.41 -14.60 -31.53
N GLN A 66 -5.99 -14.82 -30.35
CA GLN A 66 -5.22 -14.75 -29.10
C GLN A 66 -4.18 -15.87 -28.98
N SER A 67 -4.45 -17.06 -29.53
CA SER A 67 -3.48 -18.16 -29.53
C SER A 67 -2.28 -17.92 -30.44
N LEU A 68 -2.46 -17.17 -31.53
CA LEU A 68 -1.39 -16.85 -32.50
C LEU A 68 -0.59 -15.59 -32.13
N ASN A 69 -1.15 -14.70 -31.32
CA ASN A 69 -0.49 -13.47 -30.84
C ASN A 69 0.14 -13.62 -29.46
N LYS A 70 0.42 -14.85 -29.00
CA LYS A 70 1.19 -15.04 -27.76
C LYS A 70 2.59 -14.47 -28.04
N PRO A 71 3.00 -13.35 -27.42
CA PRO A 71 4.33 -12.83 -27.65
C PRO A 71 5.31 -13.91 -27.22
N ASP A 72 6.27 -14.23 -28.10
CA ASP A 72 7.41 -15.05 -27.73
C ASP A 72 7.99 -14.46 -26.45
N GLN A 73 7.87 -15.23 -25.37
CA GLN A 73 8.64 -14.95 -24.16
C GLN A 73 10.09 -14.92 -24.61
N PRO A 74 10.83 -13.81 -24.40
CA PRO A 74 12.25 -13.83 -24.66
C PRO A 74 12.81 -14.94 -23.77
N ASN A 75 13.31 -15.97 -24.44
CA ASN A 75 14.03 -17.06 -23.82
C ASN A 75 15.26 -16.42 -23.17
N SER A 76 15.11 -15.98 -21.92
CA SER A 76 16.18 -15.42 -21.12
C SER A 76 17.09 -16.57 -20.78
N THR A 77 18.03 -16.84 -21.69
CA THR A 77 19.28 -17.51 -21.32
C THR A 77 19.91 -16.62 -20.26
N ALA A 78 19.64 -16.97 -19.00
CA ALA A 78 20.25 -16.36 -17.84
C ALA A 78 21.76 -16.44 -18.04
N THR A 79 22.38 -15.33 -18.43
CA THR A 79 23.82 -15.17 -18.35
C THR A 79 24.12 -15.10 -16.86
N THR A 80 24.41 -16.26 -16.28
CA THR A 80 24.97 -16.38 -14.94
C THR A 80 26.31 -15.68 -14.95
N LYS A 81 26.31 -14.38 -14.59
CA LYS A 81 27.48 -13.78 -13.98
C LYS A 81 27.85 -14.66 -12.79
N PRO A 82 29.14 -14.96 -12.56
CA PRO A 82 29.54 -15.72 -11.39
C PRO A 82 29.11 -14.91 -10.17
N VAL A 83 28.04 -15.36 -9.52
CA VAL A 83 27.71 -14.97 -8.16
C VAL A 83 28.92 -15.39 -7.36
N VAL A 84 29.66 -14.41 -6.86
CA VAL A 84 30.68 -14.62 -5.83
C VAL A 84 29.99 -15.46 -4.76
N LYS A 85 30.46 -16.69 -4.60
CA LYS A 85 29.98 -17.62 -3.58
C LYS A 85 30.20 -16.91 -2.25
N ALA A 86 29.15 -16.29 -1.72
CA ALA A 86 29.15 -15.79 -0.36
C ALA A 86 29.55 -16.97 0.51
N GLU A 87 30.62 -16.79 1.28
CA GLU A 87 31.17 -17.80 2.16
C GLU A 87 30.03 -18.41 2.99
N SER A 88 29.97 -19.74 3.00
CA SER A 88 28.90 -20.56 3.55
C SER A 88 28.84 -20.58 5.08
N ASN A 89 29.18 -19.46 5.73
CA ASN A 89 29.00 -19.26 7.17
C ASN A 89 27.67 -18.55 7.49
N VAL A 90 26.63 -18.78 6.67
CA VAL A 90 25.28 -18.36 7.04
C VAL A 90 24.84 -19.29 8.16
N LYS A 91 24.84 -18.79 9.39
CA LYS A 91 24.14 -19.43 10.50
C LYS A 91 22.71 -19.73 10.02
N GLN A 92 22.39 -21.00 9.84
CA GLN A 92 21.04 -21.43 9.53
C GLN A 92 20.22 -21.24 10.82
N TYR A 93 19.58 -20.09 10.97
CA TYR A 93 18.72 -19.79 12.13
C TYR A 93 17.42 -20.65 12.14
N GLY A 94 17.30 -21.61 11.22
CA GLY A 94 16.12 -22.43 11.00
C GLY A 94 14.93 -21.61 10.50
N ASN A 95 13.79 -22.28 10.33
CA ASN A 95 12.49 -21.64 10.10
C ASN A 95 11.75 -21.47 11.43
N LYS A 96 12.42 -20.92 12.46
CA LYS A 96 11.87 -20.82 13.84
C LYS A 96 10.51 -20.11 13.89
N TYR A 97 10.28 -19.19 12.96
CA TYR A 97 9.04 -18.40 12.86
C TYR A 97 8.27 -18.71 11.57
N ALA A 98 8.32 -19.96 11.10
CA ALA A 98 7.61 -20.44 9.91
C ALA A 98 6.11 -20.12 9.90
N ASN A 99 5.51 -20.14 11.09
CA ASN A 99 4.09 -19.86 11.31
C ASN A 99 3.77 -18.36 11.36
N GLY A 100 4.78 -17.49 11.21
CA GLY A 100 4.63 -16.04 11.26
C GLY A 100 4.41 -15.47 12.67
N LEU A 101 4.59 -16.25 13.73
CA LEU A 101 4.54 -15.73 15.11
C LEU A 101 5.93 -15.24 15.52
N LEU A 102 6.09 -13.94 15.75
CA LEU A 102 7.33 -13.32 16.18
C LEU A 102 7.22 -12.81 17.62
N PRO A 103 8.26 -12.95 18.46
CA PRO A 103 8.24 -12.41 19.82
C PRO A 103 8.21 -10.87 19.83
N VAL A 104 7.52 -10.31 20.81
CA VAL A 104 7.40 -8.87 21.04
C VAL A 104 8.53 -8.41 21.96
N GLY A 105 9.65 -8.03 21.36
CA GLY A 105 10.82 -7.49 22.07
C GLY A 105 11.43 -8.45 23.09
N ASP A 106 12.65 -8.15 23.53
CA ASP A 106 13.33 -8.89 24.59
C ASP A 106 13.96 -7.95 25.64
N GLY A 107 13.65 -6.65 25.54
CA GLY A 107 14.18 -5.60 26.42
C GLY A 107 15.69 -5.34 26.27
N LYS A 108 16.37 -5.96 25.29
CA LYS A 108 17.83 -5.84 25.17
C LYS A 108 18.23 -4.62 24.34
N TYR A 109 18.41 -3.51 25.02
CA TYR A 109 19.04 -2.32 24.44
C TYR A 109 20.12 -1.73 25.36
N LYS A 110 21.05 -0.99 24.77
CA LYS A 110 22.09 -0.21 25.45
C LYS A 110 22.17 1.19 24.87
N THR A 111 22.61 2.14 25.68
CA THR A 111 22.79 3.54 25.28
C THR A 111 24.21 4.06 25.47
N ASP A 112 25.06 3.28 26.13
CA ASP A 112 26.42 3.64 26.53
C ASP A 112 27.49 3.00 25.63
N SER A 113 27.22 1.80 25.11
CA SER A 113 28.16 1.02 24.30
C SER A 113 27.45 -0.04 23.45
N PRO A 114 28.00 -0.40 22.27
CA PRO A 114 27.53 -1.57 21.53
C PRO A 114 27.85 -2.87 22.28
N ALA A 115 26.95 -3.85 22.20
CA ALA A 115 27.15 -5.18 22.76
C ALA A 115 26.48 -6.26 21.90
N LYS A 116 27.14 -7.42 21.77
CA LYS A 116 26.59 -8.55 21.00
C LYS A 116 25.25 -8.99 21.57
N GLY A 117 24.22 -9.06 20.73
CA GLY A 117 22.87 -9.45 21.11
C GLY A 117 22.03 -8.36 21.77
N TYR A 118 22.47 -7.10 21.71
CA TYR A 118 21.73 -5.92 22.18
C TYR A 118 21.56 -4.92 21.04
N ILE A 119 20.46 -4.19 21.04
CA ILE A 119 20.28 -3.01 20.18
C ILE A 119 21.06 -1.84 20.80
N TYR A 120 21.94 -1.21 20.04
CA TYR A 120 22.63 0.01 20.48
C TYR A 120 21.84 1.25 20.01
N THR A 121 21.27 2.00 20.95
CA THR A 121 20.39 3.14 20.69
C THR A 121 21.01 4.42 21.24
N CYS A 122 20.97 5.53 20.50
CA CYS A 122 21.57 6.81 20.95
C CYS A 122 20.89 7.42 22.19
N ARG A 123 19.66 7.00 22.51
CA ARG A 123 18.87 7.47 23.66
C ARG A 123 18.07 6.32 24.23
N ALA A 124 17.67 6.42 25.50
CA ALA A 124 16.74 5.48 26.09
C ALA A 124 15.43 5.43 25.28
N ILE A 125 14.87 4.24 25.10
CA ILE A 125 13.61 4.05 24.39
C ILE A 125 12.49 4.52 25.32
N THR A 126 11.75 5.55 24.90
CA THR A 126 10.59 6.09 25.63
C THR A 126 9.30 5.71 24.90
N THR A 127 8.20 5.58 25.64
CA THR A 127 6.86 5.22 25.12
C THR A 127 6.14 6.37 24.43
N GLU A 128 6.72 7.57 24.38
CA GLU A 128 6.08 8.80 23.89
C GLU A 128 6.49 9.19 22.45
N GLN A 129 6.97 8.23 21.68
CA GLN A 129 7.37 8.48 20.30
C GLN A 129 6.16 8.30 19.40
N GLY A 130 5.83 9.34 18.62
CA GLY A 130 4.73 9.30 17.66
C GLY A 130 4.80 8.08 16.72
N GLY A 131 3.66 7.67 16.18
CA GLY A 131 3.52 6.46 15.37
C GLY A 131 2.16 5.82 15.59
N ALA A 132 2.07 4.50 15.43
CA ALA A 132 0.83 3.76 15.63
C ALA A 132 0.25 4.02 17.03
N GLY A 133 -0.98 4.57 17.07
CA GLY A 133 -1.64 4.98 18.32
C GLY A 133 -2.28 3.82 19.09
N THR A 134 -2.48 2.68 18.43
CA THR A 134 -3.16 1.51 19.02
C THR A 134 -2.44 0.23 18.64
N ARG A 135 -2.36 -0.71 19.60
CA ARG A 135 -1.91 -2.07 19.35
C ARG A 135 -2.97 -2.81 18.52
N GLY A 136 -2.55 -3.39 17.39
CA GLY A 136 -3.45 -4.10 16.51
C GLY A 136 -3.84 -5.50 16.97
N SER A 137 -4.92 -6.03 16.39
CA SER A 137 -5.43 -7.38 16.64
C SER A 137 -4.51 -8.53 16.19
N TRP A 138 -3.39 -8.20 15.55
CA TRP A 138 -2.33 -9.15 15.21
C TRP A 138 -1.36 -9.44 16.36
N PHE A 139 -1.48 -8.75 17.50
CA PHE A 139 -0.78 -9.14 18.72
C PHE A 139 -1.56 -10.24 19.46
N GLY A 140 -0.84 -11.15 20.12
CA GLY A 140 -1.45 -12.11 21.03
C GLY A 140 -2.02 -11.45 22.28
N ASP A 141 -3.02 -12.09 22.90
CA ASP A 141 -3.66 -11.61 24.14
C ASP A 141 -2.65 -11.47 25.30
N ASP A 142 -1.62 -12.31 25.32
CA ASP A 142 -0.53 -12.29 26.30
C ASP A 142 0.53 -11.20 26.01
N ASN A 143 0.41 -10.50 24.88
CA ASN A 143 1.35 -9.49 24.37
C ASN A 143 2.81 -9.96 24.20
N THR A 144 3.07 -11.27 24.18
CA THR A 144 4.44 -11.80 24.06
C THR A 144 4.83 -12.09 22.61
N HIS A 145 3.85 -12.16 21.70
CA HIS A 145 4.07 -12.39 20.28
C HIS A 145 3.13 -11.55 19.40
N TRP A 146 3.50 -11.40 18.13
CA TRP A 146 2.63 -10.87 17.10
C TRP A 146 2.66 -11.77 15.85
N ASP A 147 1.53 -11.85 15.16
CA ASP A 147 1.33 -12.64 13.96
C ASP A 147 1.51 -11.76 12.71
N MET A 148 2.62 -11.94 12.01
CA MET A 148 2.91 -11.14 10.82
C MET A 148 1.93 -11.35 9.68
N ASN A 149 1.23 -12.49 9.64
CA ASN A 149 0.26 -12.78 8.60
C ASN A 149 -1.07 -12.05 8.81
N LYS A 150 -1.30 -11.54 10.03
CA LYS A 150 -2.51 -10.77 10.39
C LYS A 150 -2.29 -9.26 10.36
N LYS A 151 -1.03 -8.81 10.29
CA LYS A 151 -0.72 -7.37 10.28
C LYS A 151 -1.13 -6.77 8.93
N PRO A 152 -2.07 -5.81 8.88
CA PRO A 152 -2.48 -5.21 7.63
C PRO A 152 -1.36 -4.34 7.04
N THR A 153 -1.36 -4.19 5.73
CA THR A 153 -0.43 -3.34 4.97
C THR A 153 -1.18 -2.15 4.39
N VAL A 154 -0.51 -1.00 4.29
CA VAL A 154 -1.08 0.17 3.62
C VAL A 154 -1.43 -0.18 2.18
N SER A 155 -2.64 0.17 1.75
CA SER A 155 -3.15 -0.17 0.43
C SER A 155 -2.39 0.56 -0.68
N GLY A 156 -2.34 -0.04 -1.86
CA GLY A 156 -1.68 0.53 -3.03
C GLY A 156 -0.44 -0.27 -3.45
N ASN A 157 0.11 0.12 -4.59
CA ASN A 157 1.25 -0.56 -5.20
C ASN A 157 2.09 0.44 -6.01
N VAL A 158 2.69 1.40 -5.31
CA VAL A 158 3.46 2.50 -5.92
C VAL A 158 4.89 2.03 -6.16
N SER A 159 5.34 2.06 -7.42
CA SER A 159 6.72 1.81 -7.81
C SER A 159 7.58 3.07 -7.72
N TRP A 160 8.87 2.91 -7.44
CA TRP A 160 9.79 4.04 -7.24
C TRP A 160 11.07 3.88 -8.04
N GLU A 161 11.52 4.97 -8.66
CA GLU A 161 12.81 5.08 -9.33
C GLU A 161 13.93 5.32 -8.32
N GLN A 162 14.38 4.25 -7.69
CA GLN A 162 15.39 4.27 -6.65
C GLN A 162 16.79 4.61 -7.21
N LYS A 163 17.55 5.41 -6.44
CA LYS A 163 18.97 5.70 -6.71
C LYS A 163 19.77 5.51 -5.43
N LEU A 164 20.80 4.66 -5.50
CA LEU A 164 21.81 4.47 -4.46
C LEU A 164 23.16 4.25 -5.11
N SER A 165 24.17 5.01 -4.65
CA SER A 165 25.57 4.79 -4.96
C SER A 165 26.33 4.66 -3.65
N ILE A 166 27.19 3.65 -3.56
CA ILE A 166 28.11 3.47 -2.45
C ILE A 166 29.49 3.32 -3.06
N THR A 167 30.38 4.25 -2.77
CA THR A 167 31.78 4.21 -3.20
C THR A 167 32.69 4.12 -1.98
N VAL A 168 33.82 3.46 -2.16
CA VAL A 168 34.88 3.38 -1.14
C VAL A 168 36.18 3.78 -1.81
N GLY A 169 36.87 4.77 -1.26
CA GLY A 169 38.12 5.31 -1.78
C GLY A 169 38.77 6.24 -0.76
N ASP A 170 40.10 6.34 -0.80
CA ASP A 170 40.89 7.21 0.10
C ASP A 170 40.58 7.02 1.59
N GLY A 171 40.29 5.78 2.00
CA GLY A 171 39.94 5.45 3.38
C GLY A 171 38.52 5.83 3.78
N MET A 172 37.70 6.38 2.88
CA MET A 172 36.33 6.82 3.12
C MET A 172 35.31 5.96 2.38
N ARG A 173 34.11 5.84 2.95
CA ARG A 173 32.89 5.35 2.32
C ARG A 173 31.96 6.54 2.08
N VAL A 174 31.55 6.73 0.83
CA VAL A 174 30.57 7.75 0.43
C VAL A 174 29.31 7.06 -0.06
N ILE A 175 28.17 7.44 0.51
CA ILE A 175 26.85 6.92 0.17
C ILE A 175 26.02 8.07 -0.37
N THR A 176 25.55 8.00 -1.61
CA THR A 176 24.58 8.96 -2.15
C THR A 176 23.27 8.25 -2.49
N THR A 177 22.14 8.87 -2.18
CA THR A 177 20.82 8.25 -2.43
C THR A 177 19.73 9.29 -2.62
N ASN A 178 18.68 8.90 -3.36
CA ASN A 178 17.45 9.67 -3.40
C ASN A 178 16.41 9.27 -2.34
N SER A 179 16.78 8.40 -1.39
CA SER A 179 15.92 7.94 -0.28
C SER A 179 14.62 7.24 -0.70
N LEU A 180 14.49 6.83 -1.96
CA LEU A 180 13.34 6.06 -2.43
C LEU A 180 13.56 4.55 -2.20
N PRO A 181 12.50 3.78 -1.88
CA PRO A 181 12.60 2.35 -1.64
C PRO A 181 12.84 1.57 -2.94
N ALA A 182 13.59 0.46 -2.85
CA ALA A 182 13.82 -0.45 -3.98
C ALA A 182 12.68 -1.47 -4.20
N HIS A 183 11.53 -1.26 -3.57
CA HIS A 183 10.35 -2.11 -3.64
C HIS A 183 9.09 -1.24 -3.70
N HIS A 184 7.97 -1.87 -4.07
CA HIS A 184 6.69 -1.18 -4.13
C HIS A 184 6.19 -0.84 -2.72
N THR A 185 5.47 0.28 -2.59
CA THR A 185 4.86 0.69 -1.32
C THR A 185 3.35 0.82 -1.45
N GLY A 186 2.68 1.00 -0.30
CA GLY A 186 1.34 1.57 -0.27
C GLY A 186 1.33 3.05 -0.66
N ILE A 187 0.14 3.63 -0.64
CA ILE A 187 -0.11 5.05 -0.89
C ILE A 187 0.09 5.82 0.41
N PHE A 188 0.95 6.83 0.36
CA PHE A 188 1.23 7.74 1.46
C PHE A 188 0.99 9.19 0.99
N PRO A 189 0.37 10.07 1.80
CA PRO A 189 -0.16 9.84 3.15
C PRO A 189 -1.26 8.78 3.22
N ILE A 190 -1.40 8.12 4.37
CA ILE A 190 -2.40 7.05 4.52
C ILE A 190 -3.80 7.67 4.47
N SER A 191 -4.64 7.20 3.55
CA SER A 191 -6.02 7.69 3.41
C SER A 191 -6.86 7.31 4.63
N ALA A 192 -7.75 8.20 5.07
CA ALA A 192 -8.74 7.91 6.11
C ALA A 192 -9.67 6.71 5.78
N SER A 193 -9.79 6.37 4.49
CA SER A 193 -10.55 5.20 4.02
C SER A 193 -9.75 3.88 4.06
N ASP A 194 -8.43 3.94 4.29
CA ASP A 194 -7.60 2.74 4.42
C ASP A 194 -7.79 2.11 5.80
N LEU A 195 -7.96 0.79 5.86
CA LEU A 195 -8.12 0.05 7.13
C LEU A 195 -6.95 0.25 8.08
N VAL A 196 -5.73 0.51 7.57
CA VAL A 196 -4.54 0.76 8.40
C VAL A 196 -4.60 2.10 9.11
N HIS A 197 -5.35 3.08 8.59
CA HIS A 197 -5.45 4.42 9.17
C HIS A 197 -5.94 4.43 10.62
N ALA A 198 -6.80 3.47 10.99
CA ALA A 198 -7.28 3.32 12.36
C ALA A 198 -6.17 2.99 13.38
N TYR A 199 -5.04 2.44 12.91
CA TYR A 199 -3.90 2.07 13.75
C TYR A 199 -2.77 3.09 13.61
N ASP A 200 -2.49 3.51 12.37
CA ASP A 200 -1.46 4.49 12.03
C ASP A 200 -1.94 5.33 10.85
N ALA A 201 -2.24 6.60 11.12
CA ALA A 201 -2.72 7.54 10.12
C ALA A 201 -1.60 8.13 9.24
N ASN A 202 -0.33 7.89 9.59
CA ASN A 202 0.89 8.49 9.03
C ASN A 202 0.65 9.55 7.93
N PRO A 203 0.67 10.85 8.28
CA PRO A 203 0.38 11.94 7.35
C PRO A 203 1.54 12.27 6.40
N ASN A 204 2.67 11.55 6.50
CA ASN A 204 3.86 11.85 5.73
C ASN A 204 3.78 11.29 4.30
N THR A 205 4.54 11.90 3.39
CA THR A 205 4.64 11.50 1.98
C THR A 205 5.99 10.86 1.69
N ILE A 206 6.02 9.88 0.78
CA ILE A 206 7.27 9.35 0.21
C ILE A 206 7.64 10.20 -1.01
N SER A 207 8.82 10.82 -0.98
CA SER A 207 9.33 11.63 -2.08
C SER A 207 10.85 11.49 -2.21
N ALA A 208 11.35 11.76 -3.42
CA ALA A 208 12.78 11.75 -3.66
C ALA A 208 13.46 12.87 -2.87
N GLN A 209 14.58 12.52 -2.25
CA GLN A 209 15.46 13.44 -1.55
C GLN A 209 16.82 13.47 -2.25
N SER A 210 17.76 14.30 -1.77
CA SER A 210 19.16 14.27 -2.21
C SER A 210 20.03 14.17 -0.97
N LEU A 211 20.46 12.94 -0.66
CA LEU A 211 21.20 12.63 0.56
C LEU A 211 22.61 12.15 0.20
N ALA A 212 23.59 12.61 0.97
CA ALA A 212 24.97 12.16 0.90
C ALA A 212 25.48 11.92 2.34
N TYR A 213 26.04 10.74 2.58
CA TYR A 213 26.67 10.37 3.84
C TYR A 213 28.11 9.96 3.57
N THR A 214 28.99 10.35 4.50
CA THR A 214 30.41 10.00 4.43
C THR A 214 30.83 9.44 5.77
N SER A 215 31.54 8.31 5.76
CA SER A 215 32.10 7.67 6.95
C SER A 215 33.44 7.03 6.65
N ASP A 216 34.22 6.67 7.66
CA ASP A 216 35.44 5.89 7.47
C ASP A 216 35.10 4.54 6.82
N ALA A 217 35.93 4.11 5.86
CA ALA A 217 35.75 2.83 5.17
C ALA A 217 35.89 1.65 6.13
N ASN A 218 36.79 1.78 7.10
CA ASN A 218 37.12 0.81 8.14
C ASN A 218 37.07 1.49 9.51
N PRO A 219 35.88 1.65 10.11
CA PRO A 219 35.76 2.19 11.46
C PRO A 219 36.48 1.28 12.45
N ILE A 220 37.21 1.89 13.39
CA ILE A 220 37.77 1.20 14.56
C ILE A 220 36.65 1.05 15.61
N GLU A 221 36.41 -0.18 16.07
CA GLU A 221 35.50 -0.49 17.18
C GLU A 221 36.12 -0.21 18.55
#